data_AF-A0AA51UD76-F1
#
_entry.id   AF-A0AA51UD76-F1
#
_cell.length_a   1.000
_cell.length_b   1.000
_cell.length_c   1.000
_cell.angle_alpha   90.00
_cell.angle_beta   90.00
_cell.angle_gamma   90.00
#
_symmetry.space_group_name_H-M   'P 1'
#
loop_
_entity.id
_entity.type
_entity.pdbx_description
1 polymer ?
#
loop_
_entity_poly.entity_id
_entity_poly.type
_entity_poly.pdbx_seq_one_letter_code
_entity_poly.pdbx_strand_id
1 'polypeptide(L)'
;MEIEAKFLVSGRDVFDKLMNIDSINEFSISDAVLKEFRDTYLDTLDMAIYASGFSFRCREKKDKVVYTLKSLKSASSLIHMREETEFTLSEKVPVKEWNDCDLKNRVLKMIGSGNLFPLFLVEHKRTDLQVYNRERHVAELSFDDVIIICGNNKKIYLELEVELMGDGKEDELHQIAAFFRDEAGLVVGTSSKFDNGLELYMENIKQDAKSLDYGIVSDNQQITFSPIRDMFEEYSIEQEHARKVAENSLMLFDALKPIHALDGNLRQTLRFAALVHDIGVMTDVSTHHKVGRDILLSTCPEELPYPLCLFLPWMTFLHKKRIDKKKLQKLSQNKKFSQLPLQMQDDILKMSAILRLADALDLSRMDSKIVDIDLEKEDIVIKVMGPGADTDADRADTKADLWRLLFEKDVYFREDY
;
A
#
# COMPACT_ATOMS: atom_id res chain seq x y z
N MET A 1 -1.90 9.99 24.14
CA MET A 1 -0.83 8.99 23.94
C MET A 1 -1.23 7.75 24.67
N GLU A 2 -1.02 6.60 24.05
CA GLU A 2 -1.23 5.29 24.65
C GLU A 2 0.10 4.73 25.14
N ILE A 3 0.07 4.00 26.25
CA ILE A 3 1.22 3.34 26.86
C ILE A 3 0.89 1.85 27.00
N GLU A 4 1.55 0.99 26.23
CA GLU A 4 1.20 -0.43 26.14
C GLU A 4 2.43 -1.36 26.18
N ALA A 5 2.26 -2.57 26.71
CA ALA A 5 3.17 -3.70 26.51
C ALA A 5 2.49 -4.76 25.64
N LYS A 6 3.26 -5.44 24.79
CA LYS A 6 2.72 -6.44 23.84
C LYS A 6 3.44 -7.76 23.96
N PHE A 7 2.69 -8.85 23.82
CA PHE A 7 3.18 -10.22 23.90
C PHE A 7 2.59 -11.10 22.78
N LEU A 8 3.41 -11.98 22.23
CA LEU A 8 2.96 -13.08 21.39
C LEU A 8 2.67 -14.31 22.26
N VAL A 9 1.56 -14.98 21.97
CA VAL A 9 1.15 -16.20 22.68
C VAL A 9 1.25 -17.38 21.71
N SER A 10 2.14 -18.33 22.03
CA SER A 10 2.51 -19.43 21.12
C SER A 10 1.52 -20.60 21.07
N GLY A 11 0.57 -20.67 22.01
CA GLY A 11 -0.38 -21.78 22.15
C GLY A 11 -1.77 -21.33 22.57
N ARG A 12 -2.80 -21.94 21.98
CA ARG A 12 -4.22 -21.65 22.28
C ARG A 12 -4.60 -22.06 23.71
N ASP A 13 -4.01 -23.13 24.22
CA ASP A 13 -4.14 -23.59 25.59
C ASP A 13 -3.62 -22.56 26.61
N VAL A 14 -2.46 -21.95 26.35
CA VAL A 14 -1.92 -20.87 27.18
C VAL A 14 -2.81 -19.63 27.10
N PHE A 15 -3.24 -19.26 25.89
CA PHE A 15 -4.13 -18.13 25.65
C PHE A 15 -5.47 -18.28 26.41
N ASP A 16 -6.12 -19.44 26.28
CA ASP A 16 -7.39 -19.73 26.95
C ASP A 16 -7.21 -19.78 28.48
N LYS A 17 -6.09 -20.32 28.99
CA LYS A 17 -5.79 -20.30 30.43
C LYS A 17 -5.63 -18.87 30.95
N LEU A 18 -4.90 -18.02 30.24
CA LEU A 18 -4.63 -16.64 30.67
C LEU A 18 -5.85 -15.73 30.57
N MET A 19 -6.81 -16.02 29.68
CA MET A 19 -8.09 -15.30 29.64
C MET A 19 -9.00 -15.56 30.86
N ASN A 20 -8.70 -16.58 31.67
CA ASN A 20 -9.49 -16.97 32.84
C ASN A 20 -8.75 -16.74 34.17
N ILE A 21 -7.81 -15.78 34.21
CA ILE A 21 -7.12 -15.41 35.45
C ILE A 21 -7.97 -14.46 36.29
N ASP A 22 -7.99 -14.67 37.59
CA ASP A 22 -8.74 -13.83 38.54
C ASP A 22 -7.88 -12.71 39.15
N SER A 23 -6.55 -12.89 39.15
CA SER A 23 -5.60 -11.94 39.71
C SER A 23 -4.22 -12.02 39.05
N ILE A 24 -3.48 -10.91 39.11
CA ILE A 24 -2.06 -10.81 38.79
C ILE A 24 -1.38 -10.20 40.00
N ASN A 25 -0.63 -10.98 40.78
CA ASN A 25 -0.05 -10.53 42.05
C ASN A 25 -1.11 -9.84 42.95
N GLU A 26 -0.94 -8.55 43.26
CA GLU A 26 -1.89 -7.75 44.04
C GLU A 26 -3.07 -7.18 43.25
N PHE A 27 -3.06 -7.29 41.92
CA PHE A 27 -4.09 -6.75 41.04
C PHE A 27 -5.24 -7.72 40.85
N SER A 28 -6.47 -7.23 40.95
CA SER A 28 -7.69 -8.00 40.66
C SER A 28 -8.15 -7.78 39.22
N ILE A 29 -8.76 -8.81 38.63
CA ILE A 29 -9.18 -8.81 37.23
C ILE A 29 -10.72 -8.83 37.13
N SER A 30 -11.28 -8.11 36.16
CA SER A 30 -12.73 -8.12 35.90
C SER A 30 -13.19 -9.38 35.16
N ASP A 31 -14.51 -9.52 35.05
CA ASP A 31 -15.09 -10.46 34.09
C ASP A 31 -14.66 -10.15 32.65
N ALA A 32 -14.58 -11.21 31.84
CA ALA A 32 -14.23 -11.16 30.42
C ALA A 32 -15.31 -10.50 29.55
N VAL A 33 -14.89 -9.55 28.71
CA VAL A 33 -15.76 -8.92 27.70
C VAL A 33 -15.31 -9.34 26.30
N LEU A 34 -16.12 -10.18 25.65
CA LEU A 34 -15.87 -10.62 24.27
C LEU A 34 -16.34 -9.58 23.24
N LYS A 35 -15.49 -9.32 22.25
CA LYS A 35 -15.74 -8.42 21.12
C LYS A 35 -15.27 -9.07 19.82
N GLU A 36 -16.03 -8.86 18.76
CA GLU A 36 -15.63 -9.21 17.38
C GLU A 36 -15.75 -7.98 16.49
N PHE A 37 -14.72 -7.71 15.70
CA PHE A 37 -14.69 -6.59 14.76
C PHE A 37 -13.65 -6.82 13.65
N ARG A 38 -13.72 -5.99 12.61
CA ARG A 38 -12.80 -6.03 11.48
C ARG A 38 -12.18 -4.65 11.27
N ASP A 39 -10.88 -4.64 11.05
CA ASP A 39 -10.10 -3.46 10.66
C ASP A 39 -9.69 -3.57 9.19
N THR A 40 -9.86 -2.50 8.42
CA THR A 40 -9.26 -2.32 7.09
C THR A 40 -8.12 -1.32 7.21
N TYR A 41 -6.89 -1.74 6.93
CA TYR A 41 -5.76 -0.82 6.85
C TYR A 41 -5.70 -0.16 5.48
N LEU A 42 -5.50 1.15 5.46
CA LEU A 42 -5.66 2.00 4.30
C LEU A 42 -4.41 2.86 4.10
N ASP A 43 -3.96 2.99 2.85
CA ASP A 43 -2.94 3.96 2.45
C ASP A 43 -3.12 4.33 0.96
N THR A 44 -2.38 5.33 0.51
CA THR A 44 -2.22 5.70 -0.90
C THR A 44 -1.32 4.70 -1.64
N LEU A 45 -1.35 4.70 -2.98
CA LEU A 45 -0.57 3.75 -3.79
C LEU A 45 0.96 3.89 -3.61
N ASP A 46 1.43 5.07 -3.24
CA ASP A 46 2.82 5.43 -2.89
C ASP A 46 3.11 5.32 -1.38
N MET A 47 2.17 4.80 -0.58
CA MET A 47 2.33 4.57 0.86
C MET A 47 2.60 5.85 1.67
N ALA A 48 1.97 6.97 1.31
CA ALA A 48 2.21 8.29 1.92
C ALA A 48 1.95 8.36 3.43
N ILE A 49 0.97 7.60 3.97
CA ILE A 49 0.69 7.57 5.41
C ILE A 49 1.80 6.82 6.15
N TYR A 50 2.16 5.63 5.66
CA TYR A 50 3.30 4.87 6.16
C TYR A 50 4.60 5.68 6.09
N ALA A 51 4.83 6.36 4.96
CA ALA A 51 5.98 7.20 4.74
C ALA A 51 6.08 8.34 5.75
N SER A 52 4.93 8.89 6.17
CA SER A 52 4.82 9.93 7.20
C SER A 52 5.00 9.40 8.63
N GLY A 53 5.26 8.10 8.81
CA GLY A 53 5.47 7.48 10.11
C GLY A 53 4.18 7.09 10.83
N PHE A 54 3.09 6.84 10.10
CA PHE A 54 1.79 6.45 10.68
C PHE A 54 1.20 5.20 10.03
N SER A 55 0.25 4.58 10.71
CA SER A 55 -0.68 3.61 10.13
C SER A 55 -2.10 4.18 10.23
N PHE A 56 -2.94 3.90 9.25
CA PHE A 56 -4.33 4.35 9.22
C PHE A 56 -5.25 3.15 9.01
N ARG A 57 -6.25 3.01 9.89
CA ARG A 57 -7.23 1.92 9.83
C ARG A 57 -8.66 2.42 9.94
N CYS A 58 -9.56 1.66 9.34
CA CYS A 58 -11.00 1.79 9.44
C CYS A 58 -11.56 0.54 10.12
N ARG A 59 -12.07 0.67 11.35
CA ARG A 59 -12.71 -0.38 12.13
C ARG A 59 -14.21 -0.38 11.91
N GLU A 60 -14.76 -1.50 11.48
CA GLU A 60 -16.20 -1.72 11.33
C GLU A 60 -16.77 -2.41 12.57
N LYS A 61 -17.77 -1.77 13.18
CA LYS A 61 -18.64 -2.34 14.22
C LYS A 61 -20.08 -2.28 13.71
N LYS A 62 -20.99 -3.05 14.35
CA LYS A 62 -22.39 -3.20 13.89
C LYS A 62 -23.10 -1.87 13.58
N ASP A 63 -22.90 -0.85 14.40
CA ASP A 63 -23.64 0.42 14.33
C ASP A 63 -22.76 1.66 14.12
N LYS A 64 -21.44 1.48 13.93
CA LYS A 64 -20.49 2.58 13.78
C LYS A 64 -19.19 2.15 13.12
N VAL A 65 -18.50 3.13 12.57
CA VAL A 65 -17.16 3.00 12.01
C VAL A 65 -16.21 3.88 12.81
N VAL A 66 -15.04 3.34 13.18
CA VAL A 66 -14.00 4.10 13.88
C VAL A 66 -12.76 4.15 13.00
N TYR A 67 -12.29 5.34 12.68
CA TYR A 67 -11.03 5.53 11.99
C TYR A 67 -9.95 5.89 13.00
N THR A 68 -8.78 5.27 12.86
CA THR A 68 -7.65 5.47 13.76
C THR A 68 -6.41 5.80 12.94
N LEU A 69 -5.72 6.89 13.29
CA LEU A 69 -4.34 7.16 12.87
C LEU A 69 -3.42 6.91 14.06
N LYS A 70 -2.49 5.97 13.92
CA LYS A 70 -1.57 5.55 14.98
C LYS A 70 -0.12 5.70 14.53
N SER A 71 0.74 6.35 15.33
CA SER A 71 2.15 6.53 14.99
C SER A 71 2.88 5.19 14.91
N LEU A 72 3.81 5.05 13.97
CA LEU A 72 4.72 3.92 13.87
C LEU A 72 5.75 3.99 15.02
N LYS A 73 6.36 2.86 15.36
CA LYS A 73 7.20 2.75 16.56
C LYS A 73 8.44 3.65 16.46
N SER A 74 8.83 4.23 17.60
CA SER A 74 10.22 4.62 17.87
C SER A 74 10.82 3.69 18.93
N ALA A 75 11.82 2.89 18.54
CA ALA A 75 12.70 2.07 19.39
C ALA A 75 12.11 0.93 20.26
N SER A 76 13.00 -0.01 20.62
CA SER A 76 12.75 -1.37 21.14
C SER A 76 12.70 -1.45 22.68
N SER A 77 11.71 -0.80 23.31
CA SER A 77 11.40 -1.00 24.74
C SER A 77 10.23 -1.97 24.92
N LEU A 78 10.15 -2.63 26.08
CA LEU A 78 9.01 -3.49 26.47
C LEU A 78 7.68 -2.72 26.48
N ILE A 79 7.74 -1.46 26.90
CA ILE A 79 6.61 -0.54 26.92
C ILE A 79 6.74 0.41 25.75
N HIS A 80 5.65 0.60 25.01
CA HIS A 80 5.55 1.48 23.85
C HIS A 80 4.68 2.67 24.19
N MET A 81 5.12 3.86 23.77
CA MET A 81 4.34 5.08 23.85
C MET A 81 4.02 5.56 22.45
N ARG A 82 2.73 5.66 22.11
CA ARG A 82 2.31 5.95 20.73
C ARG A 82 1.26 7.04 20.69
N GLU A 83 1.35 7.84 19.64
CA GLU A 83 0.30 8.79 19.30
C GLU A 83 -0.82 8.03 18.62
N GLU A 84 -2.05 8.22 19.11
CA GLU A 84 -3.27 7.66 18.53
C GLU A 84 -4.32 8.77 18.46
N THR A 85 -5.03 8.85 17.34
CA THR A 85 -6.16 9.76 17.15
C THR A 85 -7.28 9.00 16.47
N GLU A 86 -8.46 9.04 17.09
CA GLU A 86 -9.65 8.35 16.60
C GLU A 86 -10.76 9.31 16.19
N PHE A 87 -11.55 8.90 15.20
CA PHE A 87 -12.77 9.57 14.80
C PHE A 87 -13.86 8.56 14.48
N THR A 88 -15.07 8.77 15.00
CA THR A 88 -16.19 7.85 14.85
C THR A 88 -17.25 8.44 13.92
N LEU A 89 -17.75 7.60 13.01
CA LEU A 89 -18.85 7.90 12.09
C LEU A 89 -19.93 6.81 12.19
N SER A 90 -21.15 7.13 11.72
CA SER A 90 -22.25 6.16 11.62
C SER A 90 -22.03 5.16 10.49
N GLU A 91 -21.37 5.59 9.41
CA GLU A 91 -21.14 4.78 8.21
C GLU A 91 -19.80 5.15 7.55
N LYS A 92 -19.38 4.35 6.56
CA LYS A 92 -18.18 4.63 5.78
C LYS A 92 -18.47 5.69 4.73
N VAL A 93 -17.77 6.81 4.84
CA VAL A 93 -17.74 7.86 3.80
C VAL A 93 -16.29 8.25 3.52
N PRO A 94 -15.97 8.74 2.29
CA PRO A 94 -14.62 9.22 1.96
C PRO A 94 -14.13 10.28 2.95
N VAL A 95 -12.83 10.27 3.27
CA VAL A 95 -12.22 11.22 4.24
C VAL A 95 -12.52 12.68 3.89
N LYS A 96 -12.57 13.01 2.59
CA LYS A 96 -12.88 14.35 2.08
C LYS A 96 -14.28 14.84 2.52
N GLU A 97 -15.23 13.92 2.73
CA GLU A 97 -16.62 14.19 3.08
C GLU A 97 -16.88 14.26 4.60
N TRP A 98 -15.89 13.96 5.43
CA TRP A 98 -16.07 13.99 6.89
C TRP A 98 -16.38 15.42 7.39
N ASN A 99 -17.06 15.53 8.53
CA ASN A 99 -17.08 16.79 9.27
C ASN A 99 -15.66 17.20 9.65
N ASP A 100 -15.42 18.51 9.80
CA ASP A 100 -14.10 19.02 10.19
C ASP A 100 -13.69 18.44 11.55
N CYS A 101 -12.51 17.81 11.58
CA CYS A 101 -11.92 17.22 12.77
C CYS A 101 -10.40 17.11 12.59
N ASP A 102 -9.67 17.02 13.71
CA ASP A 102 -8.20 16.92 13.67
C ASP A 102 -7.72 15.76 12.79
N LEU A 103 -8.35 14.59 12.93
CA LEU A 103 -8.00 13.40 12.14
C LEU A 103 -8.17 13.63 10.64
N LYS A 104 -9.27 14.27 10.21
CA LYS A 104 -9.51 14.61 8.80
C LYS A 104 -8.37 15.47 8.27
N ASN A 105 -8.04 16.55 8.98
CA ASN A 105 -7.02 17.51 8.55
C ASN A 105 -5.63 16.88 8.47
N ARG A 106 -5.27 16.01 9.42
CA ARG A 106 -4.01 15.27 9.41
C ARG A 106 -3.92 14.30 8.24
N VAL A 107 -4.95 13.48 8.01
CA VAL A 107 -4.97 12.51 6.92
C VAL A 107 -4.94 13.22 5.56
N LEU A 108 -5.75 14.26 5.35
CA LEU A 108 -5.74 15.04 4.11
C LEU A 108 -4.40 15.72 3.84
N LYS A 109 -3.69 16.17 4.88
CA LYS A 109 -2.33 16.73 4.75
C LYS A 109 -1.32 15.67 4.27
N MET A 110 -1.46 14.42 4.72
CA MET A 110 -0.57 13.32 4.32
C MET A 110 -0.85 12.82 2.90
N ILE A 111 -2.12 12.68 2.54
CA ILE A 111 -2.51 12.07 1.25
C ILE A 111 -2.66 13.09 0.12
N GLY A 112 -2.77 14.39 0.41
CA GLY A 112 -3.03 15.43 -0.58
C GLY A 112 -4.29 15.15 -1.39
N SER A 113 -4.18 15.19 -2.72
CA SER A 113 -5.26 14.82 -3.63
C SER A 113 -5.54 13.30 -3.74
N GLY A 114 -4.64 12.46 -3.22
CA GLY A 114 -4.64 11.00 -3.39
C GLY A 114 -5.83 10.25 -2.81
N ASN A 115 -6.09 9.07 -3.37
CA ASN A 115 -7.13 8.16 -2.86
C ASN A 115 -6.55 7.10 -1.92
N LEU A 116 -7.34 6.69 -0.93
CA LEU A 116 -7.00 5.62 -0.01
C LEU A 116 -7.47 4.28 -0.55
N PHE A 117 -6.58 3.30 -0.51
CA PHE A 117 -6.81 1.93 -0.95
C PHE A 117 -6.63 0.96 0.21
N PRO A 118 -7.44 -0.12 0.29
CA PRO A 118 -7.24 -1.17 1.26
C PRO A 118 -5.93 -1.92 0.99
N LEU A 119 -5.05 -1.94 1.99
CA LEU A 119 -3.82 -2.73 1.96
C LEU A 119 -4.09 -4.17 2.37
N PHE A 120 -4.74 -4.36 3.52
CA PHE A 120 -5.12 -5.65 4.08
C PHE A 120 -6.22 -5.49 5.13
N LEU A 121 -6.86 -6.60 5.46
CA LEU A 121 -7.91 -6.70 6.48
C LEU A 121 -7.36 -7.41 7.71
N VAL A 122 -7.86 -7.07 8.89
CA VAL A 122 -7.59 -7.78 10.14
C VAL A 122 -8.91 -8.09 10.81
N GLU A 123 -9.16 -9.37 11.06
CA GLU A 123 -10.28 -9.84 11.86
C GLU A 123 -9.81 -10.13 13.28
N HIS A 124 -10.63 -9.73 14.24
CA HIS A 124 -10.32 -9.86 15.66
C HIS A 124 -11.44 -10.60 16.36
N LYS A 125 -11.06 -11.58 17.17
CA LYS A 125 -11.85 -12.03 18.32
C LYS A 125 -11.09 -11.64 19.57
N ARG A 126 -11.57 -10.58 20.22
CA ARG A 126 -10.89 -9.94 21.35
C ARG A 126 -11.63 -10.24 22.65
N THR A 127 -10.88 -10.63 23.67
CA THR A 127 -11.37 -10.72 25.05
C THR A 127 -10.66 -9.67 25.88
N ASP A 128 -11.43 -8.71 26.41
CA ASP A 128 -10.89 -7.66 27.27
C ASP A 128 -11.14 -7.98 28.75
N LEU A 129 -10.09 -7.79 29.56
CA LEU A 129 -10.15 -7.86 31.02
C LEU A 129 -9.64 -6.53 31.60
N GLN A 130 -10.39 -5.94 32.52
CA GLN A 130 -9.95 -4.73 33.21
C GLN A 130 -9.14 -5.12 34.46
N VAL A 131 -8.04 -4.43 34.69
CA VAL A 131 -7.14 -4.66 35.83
C VAL A 131 -7.32 -3.55 36.85
N TYR A 132 -7.48 -3.93 38.12
CA TYR A 132 -7.67 -3.01 39.22
C TYR A 132 -6.63 -3.20 40.32
N ASN A 133 -6.18 -2.08 40.88
CA ASN A 133 -5.49 -2.05 42.16
C ASN A 133 -6.47 -1.56 43.22
N ARG A 134 -7.02 -2.50 43.99
CA ARG A 134 -8.21 -2.28 44.84
C ARG A 134 -9.39 -1.80 43.98
N GLU A 135 -9.82 -0.55 44.11
CA GLU A 135 -10.94 0.01 43.34
C GLU A 135 -10.48 0.88 42.15
N ARG A 136 -9.17 1.12 42.01
CA ARG A 136 -8.63 1.99 40.95
C ARG A 136 -8.38 1.18 39.69
N HIS A 137 -8.95 1.61 38.56
CA HIS A 137 -8.67 1.05 37.25
C HIS A 137 -7.24 1.43 36.82
N VAL A 138 -6.43 0.43 36.48
CA VAL A 138 -4.99 0.65 36.18
C VAL A 138 -4.59 0.24 34.77
N ALA A 139 -5.19 -0.81 34.21
CA ALA A 139 -4.83 -1.32 32.89
C ALA A 139 -5.96 -2.13 32.26
N GLU A 140 -5.90 -2.31 30.95
CA GLU A 140 -6.71 -3.27 30.20
C GLU A 140 -5.80 -4.37 29.63
N LEU A 141 -6.23 -5.62 29.74
CA LEU A 141 -5.65 -6.77 29.05
C LEU A 141 -6.51 -7.09 27.84
N SER A 142 -5.97 -6.90 26.65
CA SER A 142 -6.59 -7.21 25.37
C SER A 142 -5.99 -8.50 24.82
N PHE A 143 -6.74 -9.61 24.94
CA PHE A 143 -6.38 -10.89 24.33
C PHE A 143 -6.97 -10.96 22.93
N ASP A 144 -6.14 -10.94 21.89
CA ASP A 144 -6.58 -11.01 20.50
C ASP A 144 -6.26 -12.36 19.84
N ASP A 145 -7.29 -13.00 19.28
CA ASP A 145 -7.17 -14.02 18.23
C ASP A 145 -7.26 -13.31 16.87
N VAL A 146 -6.11 -13.14 16.22
CA VAL A 146 -5.91 -12.25 15.07
C VAL A 146 -5.83 -13.06 13.78
N ILE A 147 -6.61 -12.65 12.77
CA ILE A 147 -6.48 -13.13 11.39
C ILE A 147 -6.23 -11.93 10.48
N ILE A 148 -5.03 -11.83 9.93
CA ILE A 148 -4.70 -10.87 8.87
C ILE A 148 -4.98 -11.53 7.52
N ILE A 149 -5.71 -10.84 6.65
CA ILE A 149 -6.08 -11.28 5.30
C ILE A 149 -5.54 -10.28 4.29
N CYS A 150 -4.70 -10.75 3.38
CA CYS A 150 -4.13 -9.95 2.30
C CYS A 150 -4.18 -10.74 0.99
N GLY A 151 -5.04 -10.33 0.06
CA GLY A 151 -5.33 -11.11 -1.14
C GLY A 151 -5.83 -12.51 -0.76
N ASN A 152 -5.18 -13.55 -1.30
CA ASN A 152 -5.51 -14.95 -1.03
C ASN A 152 -4.75 -15.56 0.16
N ASN A 153 -3.84 -14.79 0.77
CA ASN A 153 -2.99 -15.25 1.86
C ASN A 153 -3.49 -14.72 3.21
N LYS A 154 -3.18 -15.47 4.26
CA LYS A 154 -3.55 -15.12 5.64
C LYS A 154 -2.43 -15.39 6.62
N LYS A 155 -2.34 -14.57 7.65
CA LYS A 155 -1.46 -14.75 8.83
C LYS A 155 -2.35 -14.82 10.06
N ILE A 156 -2.17 -15.87 10.87
CA ILE A 156 -2.97 -16.12 12.08
C ILE A 156 -2.01 -16.17 13.27
N TYR A 157 -2.34 -15.46 14.34
CA TYR A 157 -1.57 -15.48 15.57
C TYR A 157 -2.40 -15.02 16.76
N LEU A 158 -1.91 -15.32 17.95
CA LEU A 158 -2.51 -14.91 19.21
C LEU A 158 -1.60 -13.86 19.86
N GLU A 159 -2.17 -12.77 20.36
CA GLU A 159 -1.41 -11.77 21.11
C GLU A 159 -2.15 -11.28 22.36
N LEU A 160 -1.37 -10.77 23.30
CA LEU A 160 -1.84 -10.05 24.48
C LEU A 160 -1.26 -8.63 24.44
N GLU A 161 -2.14 -7.64 24.49
CA GLU A 161 -1.81 -6.23 24.72
C GLU A 161 -2.17 -5.88 26.18
N VAL A 162 -1.24 -5.25 26.91
CA VAL A 162 -1.46 -4.69 28.24
C VAL A 162 -1.36 -3.18 28.12
N GLU A 163 -2.49 -2.48 28.19
CA GLU A 163 -2.55 -1.03 28.00
C GLU A 163 -2.80 -0.34 29.34
N LEU A 164 -2.04 0.73 29.62
CA LEU A 164 -2.26 1.56 30.81
C LEU A 164 -3.55 2.35 30.67
N MET A 165 -4.43 2.25 31.67
CA MET A 165 -5.75 2.88 31.64
C MET A 165 -6.01 3.70 32.89
N GLY A 166 -6.93 4.67 32.78
CA GLY A 166 -7.41 5.46 33.92
C GLY A 166 -6.29 6.14 34.70
N ASP A 167 -6.20 5.83 35.99
CA ASP A 167 -5.20 6.38 36.92
C ASP A 167 -4.00 5.45 37.12
N GLY A 168 -3.79 4.48 36.23
CA GLY A 168 -2.66 3.56 36.26
C GLY A 168 -1.32 4.28 36.18
N LYS A 169 -0.27 3.67 36.77
CA LYS A 169 1.11 4.18 36.70
C LYS A 169 1.99 3.25 35.87
N GLU A 170 3.03 3.81 35.23
CA GLU A 170 4.00 3.03 34.44
C GLU A 170 4.66 1.91 35.26
N ASP A 171 4.98 2.13 36.54
CA ASP A 171 5.53 1.08 37.42
C ASP A 171 4.56 -0.10 37.61
N GLU A 172 3.24 0.15 37.60
CA GLU A 172 2.23 -0.91 37.70
C GLU A 172 2.12 -1.67 36.38
N LEU A 173 2.17 -0.97 35.25
CA LEU A 173 2.25 -1.61 33.94
C LEU A 173 3.52 -2.47 33.82
N HIS A 174 4.66 -2.00 34.34
CA HIS A 174 5.89 -2.78 34.39
C HIS A 174 5.74 -4.06 35.22
N GLN A 175 5.05 -4.02 36.36
CA GLN A 175 4.79 -5.20 37.19
C GLN A 175 3.88 -6.21 36.48
N ILE A 176 2.79 -5.73 35.88
CA ILE A 176 1.86 -6.57 35.11
C ILE A 176 2.57 -7.20 33.90
N ALA A 177 3.34 -6.41 33.16
CA ALA A 177 4.12 -6.90 32.01
C ALA A 177 5.22 -7.90 32.43
N ALA A 178 5.85 -7.69 33.59
CA ALA A 178 6.85 -8.62 34.12
C ALA A 178 6.22 -9.97 34.48
N PHE A 179 5.02 -9.99 35.07
CA PHE A 179 4.28 -11.23 35.30
C PHE A 179 4.09 -12.04 34.01
N PHE A 180 3.60 -11.40 32.95
CA PHE A 180 3.38 -12.10 31.68
C PHE A 180 4.66 -12.60 31.02
N ARG A 181 5.76 -11.85 31.15
CA ARG A 181 7.06 -12.26 30.62
C ARG A 181 7.70 -13.39 31.44
N ASP A 182 7.79 -13.21 32.75
CA ASP A 182 8.65 -14.03 33.62
C ASP A 182 7.89 -15.22 34.21
N GLU A 183 6.63 -15.03 34.61
CA GLU A 183 5.82 -16.09 35.22
C GLU A 183 4.99 -16.85 34.18
N ALA A 184 4.33 -16.13 33.26
CA ALA A 184 3.56 -16.76 32.18
C ALA A 184 4.44 -17.17 30.98
N GLY A 185 5.70 -16.75 30.94
CA GLY A 185 6.67 -17.15 29.91
C GLY A 185 6.35 -16.62 28.50
N LEU A 186 5.59 -15.52 28.39
CA LEU A 186 5.20 -14.97 27.08
C LEU A 186 6.37 -14.24 26.40
N VAL A 187 6.39 -14.32 25.08
CA VAL A 187 7.40 -13.65 24.25
C VAL A 187 6.97 -12.21 24.02
N VAL A 188 7.86 -11.24 24.27
CA VAL A 188 7.59 -9.83 24.00
C VAL A 188 7.37 -9.61 22.49
N GLY A 189 6.22 -9.06 22.14
CA GLY A 189 5.84 -8.77 20.75
C GLY A 189 6.35 -7.41 20.31
N THR A 190 7.21 -7.40 19.29
CA THR A 190 7.81 -6.17 18.74
C THR A 190 7.11 -5.66 17.49
N SER A 191 6.27 -6.46 16.84
CA SER A 191 5.51 -6.08 15.64
C SER A 191 4.09 -5.66 15.99
N SER A 192 3.61 -4.58 15.38
CA SER A 192 2.19 -4.22 15.40
C SER A 192 1.39 -5.06 14.38
N LYS A 193 0.06 -5.00 14.51
CA LYS A 193 -0.86 -5.61 13.52
C LYS A 193 -0.63 -5.04 12.11
N PHE A 194 -0.29 -3.74 12.03
CA PHE A 194 0.11 -3.11 10.77
C PHE A 194 1.42 -3.70 10.23
N ASP A 195 2.46 -3.83 11.07
CA ASP A 195 3.76 -4.37 10.64
C ASP A 195 3.62 -5.81 10.10
N ASN A 196 2.84 -6.65 10.80
CA ASN A 196 2.54 -8.01 10.38
C ASN A 196 1.75 -8.07 9.06
N GLY A 197 0.84 -7.12 8.83
CA GLY A 197 0.08 -7.04 7.59
C GLY A 197 0.90 -6.49 6.42
N LEU A 198 1.78 -5.53 6.68
CA LEU A 198 2.72 -5.02 5.68
C LEU A 198 3.73 -6.08 5.25
N GLU A 199 4.24 -6.88 6.20
CA GLU A 199 5.07 -8.05 5.90
C GLU A 199 4.35 -9.03 4.97
N LEU A 200 3.11 -9.42 5.30
CA LEU A 200 2.30 -10.30 4.46
C LEU A 200 2.02 -9.69 3.08
N TYR A 201 1.75 -8.38 3.02
CA TYR A 201 1.56 -7.64 1.77
C TYR A 201 2.81 -7.71 0.87
N MET A 202 4.00 -7.51 1.45
CA MET A 202 5.28 -7.59 0.72
C MET A 202 5.63 -9.04 0.31
N GLU A 203 5.30 -10.02 1.13
CA GLU A 203 5.45 -11.44 0.79
C GLU A 203 4.60 -11.82 -0.41
N ASN A 204 3.35 -11.32 -0.50
CA ASN A 204 2.49 -11.55 -1.67
C ASN A 204 3.14 -11.02 -2.94
N ILE A 205 3.66 -9.80 -2.95
CA ILE A 205 4.36 -9.23 -4.12
C ILE A 205 5.54 -10.12 -4.54
N LYS A 206 6.31 -10.63 -3.57
CA LYS A 206 7.43 -11.55 -3.82
C LYS A 206 6.97 -12.90 -4.38
N GLN A 207 5.84 -13.43 -3.93
CA GLN A 207 5.26 -14.67 -4.44
C GLN A 207 4.71 -14.50 -5.87
N ASP A 208 3.98 -13.41 -6.10
CA ASP A 208 3.45 -13.03 -7.42
C ASP A 208 4.59 -12.92 -8.43
N ALA A 209 5.69 -12.28 -8.05
CA ALA A 209 6.88 -12.18 -8.89
C ALA A 209 7.51 -13.53 -9.25
N LYS A 210 7.56 -14.48 -8.29
CA LYS A 210 8.08 -15.83 -8.54
C LYS A 210 7.21 -16.62 -9.51
N SER A 211 5.90 -16.38 -9.52
CA SER A 211 4.96 -17.12 -10.38
C SER A 211 5.05 -16.75 -11.87
N LEU A 212 5.54 -15.55 -12.19
CA LEU A 212 5.68 -15.07 -13.58
C LEU A 212 6.83 -15.75 -14.34
N ASP A 213 7.79 -16.35 -13.62
CA ASP A 213 9.00 -17.05 -14.10
C ASP A 213 9.48 -16.68 -15.51
N TYR A 214 10.27 -15.60 -15.59
CA TYR A 214 10.93 -15.19 -16.83
C TYR A 214 12.22 -15.96 -17.15
N GLY A 215 12.58 -17.00 -16.37
CA GLY A 215 13.81 -17.75 -16.55
C GLY A 215 15.10 -16.95 -16.30
N ILE A 216 14.99 -15.82 -15.60
CA ILE A 216 16.13 -14.96 -15.25
C ILE A 216 16.68 -15.41 -13.90
N VAL A 217 17.86 -16.00 -13.91
CA VAL A 217 18.65 -16.21 -12.68
C VAL A 217 19.18 -14.85 -12.25
N SER A 218 19.06 -14.50 -10.97
CA SER A 218 19.60 -13.23 -10.44
C SER A 218 21.06 -13.07 -10.84
N ASP A 219 21.29 -12.24 -11.85
CA ASP A 219 22.65 -11.96 -12.30
C ASP A 219 23.30 -10.99 -11.31
N ASN A 220 24.62 -11.02 -11.24
CA ASN A 220 25.49 -10.25 -10.35
C ASN A 220 25.49 -8.73 -10.69
N GLN A 221 24.36 -8.18 -11.15
CA GLN A 221 24.20 -6.75 -11.37
C GLN A 221 24.16 -6.03 -10.03
N GLN A 222 25.05 -5.05 -9.85
CA GLN A 222 25.02 -4.12 -8.73
C GLN A 222 23.80 -3.19 -8.89
N ILE A 223 22.60 -3.71 -8.59
CA ILE A 223 21.39 -2.91 -8.44
C ILE A 223 21.32 -2.50 -6.97
N THR A 224 21.25 -1.19 -6.74
CA THR A 224 20.97 -0.63 -5.41
C THR A 224 19.47 -0.71 -5.17
N PHE A 225 19.05 -1.33 -4.06
CA PHE A 225 17.66 -1.27 -3.62
C PHE A 225 17.49 -0.12 -2.62
N SER A 226 16.48 0.70 -2.83
CA SER A 226 16.13 1.82 -1.96
C SER A 226 14.63 1.80 -1.71
N PRO A 227 14.13 2.04 -0.47
CA PRO A 227 12.70 2.20 -0.24
C PRO A 227 12.11 3.24 -1.17
N ILE A 228 10.92 2.98 -1.72
CA ILE A 228 10.31 3.89 -2.71
C ILE A 228 10.18 5.31 -2.15
N ARG A 229 9.81 5.45 -0.87
CA ARG A 229 9.72 6.76 -0.20
C ARG A 229 11.02 7.55 -0.30
N ASP A 230 12.14 6.88 -0.06
CA ASP A 230 13.45 7.52 -0.04
C ASP A 230 13.83 7.95 -1.47
N MET A 231 13.40 7.19 -2.50
CA MET A 231 13.51 7.61 -3.90
C MET A 231 12.63 8.83 -4.24
N PHE A 232 11.43 8.94 -3.68
CA PHE A 232 10.59 10.13 -3.87
C PHE A 232 11.26 11.39 -3.32
N GLU A 233 11.91 11.30 -2.16
CA GLU A 233 12.66 12.40 -1.55
C GLU A 233 13.94 12.71 -2.34
N GLU A 234 14.80 11.72 -2.58
CA GLU A 234 16.10 11.88 -3.25
C GLU A 234 15.98 12.47 -4.65
N TYR A 235 15.00 12.00 -5.44
CA TYR A 235 14.80 12.43 -6.82
C TYR A 235 13.72 13.51 -6.98
N SER A 236 13.14 13.98 -5.86
CA SER A 236 12.08 15.01 -5.85
C SER A 236 10.92 14.66 -6.81
N ILE A 237 10.45 13.42 -6.75
CA ILE A 237 9.34 12.94 -7.59
C ILE A 237 8.06 13.67 -7.18
N GLU A 238 7.31 14.17 -8.17
CA GLU A 238 6.04 14.84 -7.93
C GLU A 238 4.97 13.83 -7.46
N GLN A 239 4.72 13.81 -6.15
CA GLN A 239 3.87 12.81 -5.50
C GLN A 239 2.45 12.74 -6.06
N GLU A 240 1.78 13.89 -6.21
CA GLU A 240 0.39 13.91 -6.68
C GLU A 240 0.27 13.38 -8.11
N HIS A 241 1.20 13.74 -9.00
CA HIS A 241 1.27 13.22 -10.36
C HIS A 241 1.45 11.72 -10.38
N ALA A 242 2.52 11.26 -9.72
CA ALA A 242 2.94 9.87 -9.71
C ALA A 242 1.78 8.98 -9.23
N ARG A 243 1.08 9.43 -8.18
CA ARG A 243 -0.09 8.74 -7.66
C ARG A 243 -1.25 8.73 -8.64
N LYS A 244 -1.60 9.87 -9.26
CA LYS A 244 -2.70 9.93 -10.24
C LYS A 244 -2.42 9.05 -11.46
N VAL A 245 -1.19 9.06 -11.96
CA VAL A 245 -0.76 8.17 -13.06
C VAL A 245 -0.82 6.70 -12.63
N ALA A 246 -0.44 6.36 -11.39
CA ALA A 246 -0.56 5.00 -10.87
C ALA A 246 -2.04 4.56 -10.76
N GLU A 247 -2.92 5.41 -10.24
CA GLU A 247 -4.36 5.14 -10.16
C GLU A 247 -4.97 4.89 -11.54
N ASN A 248 -4.71 5.78 -12.50
CA ASN A 248 -5.15 5.63 -13.89
C ASN A 248 -4.57 4.36 -14.53
N SER A 249 -3.28 4.06 -14.29
CA SER A 249 -2.62 2.89 -14.86
C SER A 249 -3.26 1.59 -14.37
N LEU A 250 -3.57 1.50 -13.07
CA LEU A 250 -4.21 0.33 -12.50
C LEU A 250 -5.66 0.16 -12.97
N MET A 251 -6.42 1.26 -13.06
CA MET A 251 -7.79 1.23 -13.60
C MET A 251 -7.80 0.73 -15.05
N LEU A 252 -6.91 1.25 -15.90
CA LEU A 252 -6.80 0.82 -17.28
C LEU A 252 -6.30 -0.63 -17.41
N PHE A 253 -5.37 -1.06 -16.56
CA PHE A 253 -4.91 -2.44 -16.54
C PHE A 253 -6.00 -3.43 -16.16
N ASP A 254 -6.83 -3.09 -15.16
CA ASP A 254 -7.90 -3.98 -14.75
C ASP A 254 -9.03 -4.02 -15.81
N ALA A 255 -9.42 -2.86 -16.35
CA ALA A 255 -10.49 -2.76 -17.33
C ALA A 255 -10.12 -3.35 -18.71
N LEU A 256 -8.89 -3.15 -19.17
CA LEU A 256 -8.45 -3.57 -20.51
C LEU A 256 -7.87 -4.99 -20.53
N LYS A 257 -7.97 -5.73 -19.42
CA LYS A 257 -7.50 -7.10 -19.26
C LYS A 257 -7.91 -8.06 -20.39
N PRO A 258 -9.16 -8.04 -20.89
CA PRO A 258 -9.57 -8.91 -22.00
C PRO A 258 -8.80 -8.69 -23.31
N ILE A 259 -8.11 -7.54 -23.45
CA ILE A 259 -7.44 -7.13 -24.68
C ILE A 259 -5.93 -7.31 -24.55
N HIS A 260 -5.32 -6.80 -23.47
CA HIS A 260 -3.86 -6.90 -23.33
C HIS A 260 -3.38 -8.25 -22.84
N ALA A 261 -4.25 -9.04 -22.17
CA ALA A 261 -4.00 -10.40 -21.69
C ALA A 261 -2.78 -10.59 -20.75
N LEU A 262 -2.07 -9.51 -20.37
CA LEU A 262 -1.01 -9.51 -19.34
C LEU A 262 -1.43 -10.27 -18.09
N ASP A 263 -0.51 -10.99 -17.45
CA ASP A 263 -0.76 -11.67 -16.17
C ASP A 263 -1.12 -10.66 -15.05
N GLY A 264 -2.04 -11.03 -14.16
CA GLY A 264 -2.49 -10.16 -13.06
C GLY A 264 -1.38 -9.81 -12.07
N ASN A 265 -0.36 -10.66 -11.97
CA ASN A 265 0.78 -10.49 -11.07
C ASN A 265 1.73 -9.36 -11.53
N LEU A 266 1.56 -8.85 -12.75
CA LEU A 266 2.25 -7.64 -13.24
C LEU A 266 1.61 -6.33 -12.77
N ARG A 267 0.42 -6.39 -12.16
CA ARG A 267 -0.33 -5.21 -11.71
C ARG A 267 0.49 -4.33 -10.76
N GLN A 268 1.21 -4.95 -9.81
CA GLN A 268 2.07 -4.22 -8.87
C GLN A 268 3.28 -3.61 -9.56
N THR A 269 3.88 -4.30 -10.53
CA THR A 269 4.97 -3.75 -11.36
C THR A 269 4.52 -2.49 -12.10
N LEU A 270 3.30 -2.47 -12.64
CA LEU A 270 2.74 -1.29 -13.30
C LEU A 270 2.57 -0.13 -12.32
N ARG A 271 2.08 -0.41 -11.11
CA ARG A 271 1.98 0.60 -10.03
C ARG A 271 3.34 1.24 -9.78
N PHE A 272 4.37 0.44 -9.51
CA PHE A 272 5.71 0.97 -9.23
C PHE A 272 6.28 1.74 -10.42
N ALA A 273 6.11 1.22 -11.65
CA ALA A 273 6.54 1.92 -12.86
C ALA A 273 5.86 3.28 -13.04
N ALA A 274 4.57 3.39 -12.75
CA ALA A 274 3.86 4.66 -12.76
C ALA A 274 4.38 5.62 -11.68
N LEU A 275 4.66 5.12 -10.47
CA LEU A 275 5.17 5.95 -9.38
C LEU A 275 6.54 6.57 -9.66
N VAL A 276 7.40 5.88 -10.42
CA VAL A 276 8.78 6.35 -10.71
C VAL A 276 9.02 6.77 -12.15
N HIS A 277 7.97 6.87 -12.98
CA HIS A 277 8.14 7.12 -14.42
C HIS A 277 8.88 8.44 -14.73
N ASP A 278 8.72 9.43 -13.85
CA ASP A 278 9.29 10.77 -13.97
C ASP A 278 10.50 11.02 -13.04
N ILE A 279 11.11 9.97 -12.51
CA ILE A 279 12.30 10.05 -11.62
C ILE A 279 13.48 10.87 -12.21
N GLY A 280 13.55 11.00 -13.54
CA GLY A 280 14.59 11.78 -14.22
C GLY A 280 14.29 13.29 -14.37
N VAL A 281 13.12 13.77 -13.97
CA VAL A 281 12.69 15.16 -14.22
C VAL A 281 13.57 16.18 -13.50
N MET A 282 13.93 15.93 -12.24
CA MET A 282 14.81 16.80 -11.45
C MET A 282 16.22 16.93 -12.08
N THR A 283 16.69 15.88 -12.77
CA THR A 283 18.00 15.89 -13.42
C THR A 283 17.96 16.55 -14.81
N ASP A 284 16.98 16.19 -15.65
CA ASP A 284 16.82 16.78 -16.98
C ASP A 284 15.36 16.69 -17.47
N VAL A 285 14.64 17.81 -17.42
CA VAL A 285 13.25 17.91 -17.88
C VAL A 285 13.07 17.53 -19.37
N SER A 286 14.04 17.82 -20.24
CA SER A 286 13.96 17.54 -21.69
C SER A 286 14.17 16.07 -21.99
N THR A 287 15.12 15.43 -21.31
CA THR A 287 15.49 14.03 -21.54
C THR A 287 15.18 13.08 -20.38
N HIS A 288 14.27 13.46 -19.46
CA HIS A 288 13.93 12.69 -18.24
C HIS A 288 13.68 11.20 -18.49
N HIS A 289 12.95 10.81 -19.53
CA HIS A 289 12.76 9.39 -19.92
C HIS A 289 14.08 8.60 -20.11
N LYS A 290 15.16 9.22 -20.59
CA LYS A 290 16.48 8.58 -20.73
C LYS A 290 17.23 8.57 -19.41
N VAL A 291 17.25 9.70 -18.71
CA VAL A 291 17.94 9.83 -17.42
C VAL A 291 17.30 8.91 -16.38
N GLY A 292 15.97 8.91 -16.29
CA GLY A 292 15.21 8.03 -15.43
C GLY A 292 15.41 6.56 -15.75
N ARG A 293 15.53 6.18 -17.03
CA ARG A 293 15.94 4.82 -17.40
C ARG A 293 17.32 4.50 -16.84
N ASP A 294 18.28 5.41 -16.97
CA ASP A 294 19.66 5.16 -16.54
C ASP A 294 19.79 5.08 -15.00
N ILE A 295 18.99 5.88 -14.28
CA ILE A 295 18.80 5.76 -12.82
C ILE A 295 18.23 4.38 -12.48
N LEU A 296 17.10 4.01 -13.09
CA LEU A 296 16.39 2.76 -12.76
C LEU A 296 17.14 1.50 -13.23
N LEU A 297 18.12 1.61 -14.14
CA LEU A 297 19.02 0.53 -14.49
C LEU A 297 20.02 0.20 -13.37
N SER A 298 20.18 1.11 -12.41
CA SER A 298 21.16 1.00 -11.32
C SER A 298 20.50 1.05 -9.93
N THR A 299 19.24 1.51 -9.85
CA THR A 299 18.49 1.67 -8.61
C THR A 299 17.08 1.09 -8.77
N CYS A 300 16.57 0.40 -7.76
CA CYS A 300 15.24 -0.19 -7.73
C CYS A 300 14.52 0.09 -6.40
N PRO A 301 13.19 0.31 -6.42
CA PRO A 301 12.38 0.23 -5.20
C PRO A 301 12.57 -1.11 -4.48
N GLU A 302 12.84 -1.09 -3.17
CA GLU A 302 12.99 -2.30 -2.34
C GLU A 302 11.71 -3.16 -2.32
N GLU A 303 10.56 -2.51 -2.47
CA GLU A 303 9.24 -3.13 -2.47
C GLU A 303 8.94 -3.90 -3.77
N LEU A 304 9.77 -3.77 -4.81
CA LEU A 304 9.63 -4.49 -6.08
C LEU A 304 10.76 -5.53 -6.25
N PRO A 305 10.44 -6.84 -6.19
CA PRO A 305 11.44 -7.89 -6.27
C PRO A 305 12.07 -8.01 -7.66
N TYR A 306 13.32 -8.46 -7.70
CA TYR A 306 13.96 -8.95 -8.93
C TYR A 306 13.27 -10.24 -9.44
N PRO A 307 13.09 -10.43 -10.76
CA PRO A 307 13.53 -9.58 -11.87
C PRO A 307 12.52 -8.51 -12.32
N LEU A 308 11.41 -8.30 -11.61
CA LEU A 308 10.36 -7.35 -12.04
C LEU A 308 10.87 -5.90 -12.10
N CYS A 309 11.89 -5.57 -11.32
CA CYS A 309 12.59 -4.29 -11.42
C CYS A 309 13.11 -3.97 -12.84
N LEU A 310 13.40 -4.98 -13.66
CA LEU A 310 13.90 -4.78 -15.03
C LEU A 310 12.86 -4.15 -15.96
N PHE A 311 11.58 -4.11 -15.58
CA PHE A 311 10.54 -3.41 -16.33
C PHE A 311 10.70 -1.89 -16.26
N LEU A 312 11.08 -1.40 -15.08
CA LEU A 312 11.00 0.01 -14.69
C LEU A 312 11.80 0.92 -15.62
N PRO A 313 13.07 0.63 -15.97
CA PRO A 313 13.84 1.48 -16.86
C PRO A 313 13.21 1.64 -18.24
N TRP A 314 12.65 0.56 -18.77
CA TRP A 314 12.15 0.53 -20.15
C TRP A 314 10.78 1.19 -20.26
N MET A 315 9.92 0.99 -19.26
CA MET A 315 8.66 1.73 -19.16
C MET A 315 8.91 3.24 -19.03
N THR A 316 9.87 3.63 -18.18
CA THR A 316 10.34 5.02 -18.07
C THR A 316 10.92 5.54 -19.38
N PHE A 317 11.67 4.73 -20.14
CA PHE A 317 12.18 5.15 -21.45
C PHE A 317 11.07 5.35 -22.50
N LEU A 318 10.01 4.55 -22.42
CA LEU A 318 8.95 4.48 -23.41
C LEU A 318 7.78 5.44 -23.17
N HIS A 319 7.63 6.06 -21.99
CA HIS A 319 6.43 6.87 -21.67
C HIS A 319 6.35 8.22 -22.43
N LYS A 320 7.47 8.89 -22.73
CA LYS A 320 7.45 10.30 -23.23
C LYS A 320 7.25 10.46 -24.74
N LYS A 321 8.23 10.03 -25.54
CA LYS A 321 8.34 10.37 -26.97
C LYS A 321 7.51 9.43 -27.84
N ARG A 322 6.98 9.93 -28.97
CA ARG A 322 6.24 9.13 -29.96
C ARG A 322 6.90 7.78 -30.23
N ILE A 323 6.08 6.74 -30.27
CA ILE A 323 6.48 5.37 -30.60
C ILE A 323 5.99 5.05 -32.00
N ASP A 324 6.93 4.70 -32.88
CA ASP A 324 6.66 4.22 -34.22
C ASP A 324 7.40 2.90 -34.45
N LYS A 325 7.12 2.23 -35.57
CA LYS A 325 7.78 0.97 -35.96
C LYS A 325 9.31 1.09 -36.00
N LYS A 326 9.86 2.26 -36.38
CA LYS A 326 11.31 2.50 -36.43
C LYS A 326 11.91 2.55 -35.03
N LYS A 327 11.23 3.17 -34.06
CA LYS A 327 11.66 3.25 -32.66
C LYS A 327 11.61 1.87 -32.00
N LEU A 328 10.56 1.08 -32.26
CA LEU A 328 10.49 -0.31 -31.77
C LEU A 328 11.61 -1.17 -32.36
N GLN A 329 11.89 -1.04 -33.66
CA GLN A 329 13.02 -1.74 -34.28
C GLN A 329 14.38 -1.35 -33.68
N LYS A 330 14.58 -0.06 -33.36
CA LYS A 330 15.80 0.38 -32.67
C LYS A 330 15.87 -0.13 -31.23
N LEU A 331 14.74 -0.23 -30.54
CA LEU A 331 14.66 -0.78 -29.19
C LEU A 331 15.01 -2.27 -29.17
N SER A 332 14.49 -3.06 -30.12
CA SER A 332 14.80 -4.48 -30.22
C SER A 332 16.27 -4.77 -30.57
N GLN A 333 16.99 -3.76 -31.07
CA GLN A 333 18.45 -3.82 -31.32
C GLN A 333 19.27 -3.28 -30.14
N ASN A 334 18.63 -2.68 -29.13
CA ASN A 334 19.34 -2.18 -27.96
C ASN A 334 19.87 -3.36 -27.14
N LYS A 335 21.19 -3.42 -26.94
CA LYS A 335 21.88 -4.52 -26.25
C LYS A 335 21.28 -4.87 -24.88
N LYS A 336 20.87 -3.89 -24.07
CA LYS A 336 20.32 -4.18 -22.73
C LYS A 336 18.87 -4.67 -22.81
N PHE A 337 18.07 -4.15 -23.75
CA PHE A 337 16.66 -4.56 -23.90
C PHE A 337 16.55 -5.93 -24.57
N SER A 338 17.33 -6.17 -25.63
CA SER A 338 17.28 -7.40 -26.41
C SER A 338 17.78 -8.64 -25.67
N GLN A 339 18.50 -8.44 -24.55
CA GLN A 339 18.92 -9.51 -23.63
C GLN A 339 17.80 -9.97 -22.70
N LEU A 340 16.72 -9.20 -22.55
CA LEU A 340 15.58 -9.63 -21.75
C LEU A 340 14.85 -10.80 -22.45
N PRO A 341 14.22 -11.71 -21.69
CA PRO A 341 13.36 -12.74 -22.26
C PRO A 341 12.27 -12.15 -23.16
N LEU A 342 11.93 -12.83 -24.25
CA LEU A 342 10.95 -12.33 -25.24
C LEU A 342 9.59 -12.03 -24.61
N GLN A 343 9.14 -12.86 -23.68
CA GLN A 343 7.90 -12.64 -22.93
C GLN A 343 7.98 -11.34 -22.11
N MET A 344 9.08 -11.12 -21.39
CA MET A 344 9.30 -9.88 -20.64
C MET A 344 9.33 -8.65 -21.55
N GLN A 345 9.95 -8.74 -22.73
CA GLN A 345 9.95 -7.65 -23.70
C GLN A 345 8.53 -7.30 -24.17
N ASP A 346 7.70 -8.31 -24.49
CA ASP A 346 6.30 -8.14 -24.87
C ASP A 346 5.49 -7.50 -23.74
N ASP A 347 5.64 -8.01 -22.52
CA ASP A 347 4.92 -7.51 -21.34
C ASP A 347 5.30 -6.06 -21.02
N ILE A 348 6.60 -5.70 -21.13
CA ILE A 348 7.06 -4.31 -21.01
C ILE A 348 6.39 -3.40 -22.04
N LEU A 349 6.27 -3.83 -23.31
CA LEU A 349 5.66 -3.01 -24.35
C LEU A 349 4.17 -2.78 -24.08
N LYS A 350 3.43 -3.83 -23.70
CA LYS A 350 2.01 -3.73 -23.36
C LYS A 350 1.77 -2.87 -22.12
N MET A 351 2.55 -3.06 -21.05
CA MET A 351 2.48 -2.22 -19.85
C MET A 351 2.88 -0.76 -20.14
N SER A 352 3.87 -0.54 -21.01
CA SER A 352 4.23 0.81 -21.46
C SER A 352 3.11 1.47 -22.25
N ALA A 353 2.33 0.72 -23.03
CA ALA A 353 1.16 1.26 -23.71
C ALA A 353 0.15 1.78 -22.69
N ILE A 354 -0.17 1.00 -21.65
CA ILE A 354 -1.09 1.40 -20.58
C ILE A 354 -0.55 2.62 -19.81
N LEU A 355 0.72 2.60 -19.40
CA LEU A 355 1.36 3.71 -18.68
C LEU A 355 1.31 5.00 -19.50
N ARG A 356 1.53 4.94 -20.82
CA ARG A 356 1.46 6.11 -21.71
C ARG A 356 0.07 6.74 -21.73
N LEU A 357 -0.98 5.92 -21.76
CA LEU A 357 -2.36 6.38 -21.70
C LEU A 357 -2.65 7.03 -20.34
N ALA A 358 -2.25 6.38 -19.26
CA ALA A 358 -2.47 6.87 -17.89
C ALA A 358 -1.74 8.20 -17.59
N ASP A 359 -0.49 8.33 -18.02
CA ASP A 359 0.32 9.56 -17.92
C ASP A 359 -0.32 10.70 -18.72
N ALA A 360 -0.81 10.42 -19.94
CA ALA A 360 -1.54 11.42 -20.71
C ALA A 360 -2.82 11.94 -20.04
N LEU A 361 -3.51 11.11 -19.26
CA LEU A 361 -4.75 11.47 -18.56
C LEU A 361 -4.52 12.36 -17.34
N ASP A 362 -3.27 12.65 -16.99
CA ASP A 362 -2.89 13.62 -15.97
C ASP A 362 -1.86 14.61 -16.56
N LEU A 363 -2.09 15.10 -17.78
CA LEU A 363 -1.26 16.16 -18.36
C LEU A 363 -1.62 17.52 -17.75
N SER A 364 -2.90 17.82 -17.65
CA SER A 364 -3.43 19.10 -17.20
C SER A 364 -3.22 19.35 -15.70
N ARG A 365 -3.11 18.27 -14.92
CA ARG A 365 -3.11 18.26 -13.45
C ARG A 365 -4.39 18.83 -12.84
N MET A 366 -5.49 18.78 -13.59
CA MET A 366 -6.80 19.33 -13.19
C MET A 366 -7.82 18.23 -12.82
N ASP A 367 -7.36 17.17 -12.14
CA ASP A 367 -8.16 16.05 -11.61
C ASP A 367 -9.15 15.42 -12.62
N SER A 368 -8.71 15.20 -13.86
CA SER A 368 -9.45 14.40 -14.84
C SER A 368 -9.66 12.96 -14.33
N LYS A 369 -10.85 12.40 -14.56
CA LYS A 369 -11.26 11.08 -14.08
C LYS A 369 -11.84 10.27 -15.21
N ILE A 370 -11.41 9.03 -15.33
CA ILE A 370 -12.13 8.06 -16.16
C ILE A 370 -13.46 7.73 -15.46
N VAL A 371 -14.57 7.92 -16.17
CA VAL A 371 -15.91 7.67 -15.64
C VAL A 371 -16.59 6.46 -16.31
N ASP A 372 -16.14 6.07 -17.51
CA ASP A 372 -16.70 4.96 -18.27
C ASP A 372 -15.64 4.38 -19.22
N ILE A 373 -15.65 3.05 -19.39
CA ILE A 373 -14.79 2.32 -20.34
C ILE A 373 -15.70 1.34 -21.09
N ASP A 374 -16.06 1.70 -22.32
CA ASP A 374 -16.91 0.89 -23.18
C ASP A 374 -16.05 -0.04 -24.05
N LEU A 375 -16.19 -1.34 -23.78
CA LEU A 375 -15.52 -2.43 -24.51
C LEU A 375 -16.44 -3.14 -25.51
N GLU A 376 -17.73 -2.80 -25.58
CA GLU A 376 -18.72 -3.52 -26.40
C GLU A 376 -18.66 -3.11 -27.88
N LYS A 377 -18.16 -1.89 -28.14
CA LYS A 377 -17.96 -1.36 -29.49
C LYS A 377 -16.81 -2.04 -30.23
N GLU A 378 -16.71 -1.78 -31.54
CA GLU A 378 -15.59 -2.24 -32.38
C GLU A 378 -14.24 -1.80 -31.80
N ASP A 379 -14.13 -0.52 -31.42
CA ASP A 379 -13.01 0.10 -30.71
C ASP A 379 -13.38 0.48 -29.27
N ILE A 380 -12.38 0.62 -28.39
CA ILE A 380 -12.57 1.01 -26.99
C ILE A 380 -12.88 2.51 -26.93
N VAL A 381 -13.89 2.88 -26.16
CA VAL A 381 -14.18 4.29 -25.86
C VAL A 381 -14.05 4.54 -24.36
N ILE A 382 -13.14 5.43 -23.97
CA ILE A 382 -12.90 5.82 -22.59
C ILE A 382 -13.43 7.24 -22.39
N LYS A 383 -14.39 7.39 -21.48
CA LYS A 383 -14.95 8.71 -21.16
C LYS A 383 -14.23 9.31 -19.96
N VAL A 384 -13.88 10.58 -20.09
CA VAL A 384 -13.12 11.35 -19.11
C VAL A 384 -13.96 12.54 -18.67
N MET A 385 -14.00 12.80 -17.37
CA MET A 385 -14.73 13.92 -16.77
C MET A 385 -13.80 14.72 -15.87
N GLY A 386 -14.01 16.02 -15.79
CA GLY A 386 -13.27 16.93 -14.92
C GLY A 386 -12.77 18.17 -15.67
N PRO A 387 -12.25 19.17 -14.94
CA PRO A 387 -11.85 20.44 -15.55
C PRO A 387 -10.77 20.34 -16.64
N GLY A 388 -9.97 19.27 -16.67
CA GLY A 388 -8.96 19.01 -17.70
C GLY A 388 -9.33 17.95 -18.74
N ALA A 389 -10.57 17.44 -18.72
CA ALA A 389 -10.95 16.23 -19.45
C ALA A 389 -10.69 16.32 -20.96
N ASP A 390 -11.08 17.42 -21.61
CA ASP A 390 -10.85 17.64 -23.04
C ASP A 390 -9.35 17.57 -23.42
N THR A 391 -8.51 18.35 -22.70
CA THR A 391 -7.06 18.38 -22.94
C THR A 391 -6.39 17.03 -22.68
N ASP A 392 -6.79 16.36 -21.61
CA ASP A 392 -6.22 15.07 -21.21
C ASP A 392 -6.67 13.93 -22.13
N ALA A 393 -7.93 13.97 -22.61
CA ALA A 393 -8.45 13.03 -23.60
C ALA A 393 -7.71 13.16 -24.95
N ASP A 394 -7.57 14.38 -25.47
CA ASP A 394 -6.80 14.65 -26.70
C ASP A 394 -5.35 14.19 -26.58
N ARG A 395 -4.75 14.40 -25.40
CA ARG A 395 -3.40 13.95 -25.12
C ARG A 395 -3.30 12.43 -25.09
N ALA A 396 -4.28 11.75 -24.49
CA ALA A 396 -4.33 10.29 -24.41
C ALA A 396 -4.52 9.66 -25.79
N ASP A 397 -5.39 10.23 -26.64
CA ASP A 397 -5.52 9.86 -28.05
C ASP A 397 -4.19 10.00 -28.79
N THR A 398 -3.43 11.07 -28.55
CA THR A 398 -2.09 11.25 -29.14
C THR A 398 -1.08 10.22 -28.62
N LYS A 399 -1.12 9.86 -27.33
CA LYS A 399 -0.19 8.89 -26.70
C LYS A 399 -0.59 7.42 -26.90
N ALA A 400 -1.74 7.13 -27.49
CA ALA A 400 -2.18 5.79 -27.86
C ALA A 400 -1.41 5.18 -29.06
N ASP A 401 -0.36 5.84 -29.54
CA ASP A 401 0.49 5.36 -30.64
C ASP A 401 1.10 3.96 -30.42
N LEU A 402 1.57 3.64 -29.22
CA LEU A 402 2.08 2.31 -28.89
C LEU A 402 0.93 1.28 -28.79
N TRP A 403 -0.21 1.67 -28.21
CA TRP A 403 -1.39 0.80 -28.16
C TRP A 403 -1.80 0.32 -29.56
N ARG A 404 -1.93 1.27 -30.51
CA ARG A 404 -2.27 1.02 -31.92
C ARG A 404 -1.25 0.18 -32.69
N LEU A 405 -0.03 0.04 -32.18
CA LEU A 405 0.98 -0.83 -32.76
C LEU A 405 0.91 -2.27 -32.23
N LEU A 406 0.32 -2.47 -31.05
CA LEU A 406 0.30 -3.75 -30.35
C LEU A 406 -1.04 -4.48 -30.44
N PHE A 407 -2.15 -3.74 -30.52
CA PHE A 407 -3.50 -4.29 -30.44
C PHE A 407 -4.31 -3.97 -31.68
N GLU A 408 -5.17 -4.91 -32.08
CA GLU A 408 -6.09 -4.73 -33.22
C GLU A 408 -7.21 -3.74 -32.89
N LYS A 409 -7.71 -3.80 -31.65
CA LYS A 409 -8.76 -2.92 -31.15
C LYS A 409 -8.17 -1.59 -30.73
N ASP A 410 -8.57 -0.50 -31.40
CA ASP A 410 -8.08 0.85 -31.09
C ASP A 410 -8.74 1.38 -29.79
N VAL A 411 -8.18 2.46 -29.25
CA VAL A 411 -8.67 3.18 -28.08
C VAL A 411 -8.85 4.65 -28.41
N TYR A 412 -10.02 5.18 -28.00
CA TYR A 412 -10.37 6.58 -28.13
C TYR A 412 -10.79 7.17 -26.78
N PHE A 413 -10.38 8.39 -26.53
CA PHE A 413 -10.73 9.14 -25.32
C PHE A 413 -11.70 10.28 -25.66
N ARG A 414 -12.74 10.47 -24.84
CA ARG A 414 -13.77 11.50 -25.05
C ARG A 414 -14.10 12.19 -23.73
N GLU A 415 -14.29 13.51 -23.78
CA GLU A 415 -14.90 14.24 -22.68
C GLU A 415 -16.37 13.79 -22.49
N ASP A 416 -16.76 13.55 -21.24
CA ASP A 416 -18.16 13.30 -20.86
C ASP A 416 -18.79 14.62 -20.40
N TYR A 417 -19.83 15.07 -21.10
CA TYR A 417 -20.51 16.36 -20.89
C TYR A 417 -21.61 16.30 -19.82
#